data_AF-A0A5S4TC17-F1
#
_entry.id   AF-A0A5S4TC17-F1
#
_cell.length_a   1.000
_cell.length_b   1.000
_cell.length_c   1.000
_cell.angle_alpha   90.00
_cell.angle_beta   90.00
_cell.angle_gamma   90.00
#
_symmetry.space_group_name_H-M   'P 1'
#
loop_
_entity.id
_entity.type
_entity.pdbx_description
1 polymer ?
#
loop_
_entity_poly.entity_id
_entity_poly.type
_entity_poly.pdbx_seq_one_letter_code
_entity_poly.pdbx_strand_id
1 'polypeptide(L)'
;IEMDAASNNGVDEIREIRDKSTYAPSLARYKVYIIDEVHMLSTGAFNALLKTLEEPTQNVVFILATTELHKIPATILSRVQRFEFKSIKTQDIKEHIYHILEKENISSEPKAVEIIARRAEGGMRDALSILDQALSLTQRNELTTAIS
;
A
#
# COMPACT_ATOMS: atom_id res chain seq x y z
N ILE A 1 2.95 -13.53 -1.29
CA ILE A 1 4.15 -13.18 -2.08
C ILE A 1 3.91 -11.77 -2.58
N GLU A 2 4.84 -10.87 -2.33
CA GLU A 2 4.75 -9.46 -2.73
C GLU A 2 5.79 -9.18 -3.81
N MET A 3 5.41 -8.36 -4.79
CA MET A 3 6.28 -7.89 -5.85
C MET A 3 6.01 -6.41 -6.13
N ASP A 4 7.07 -5.62 -6.15
CA ASP A 4 7.05 -4.27 -6.69
C ASP A 4 7.19 -4.32 -8.22
N ALA A 5 6.18 -3.82 -8.93
CA ALA A 5 6.19 -3.77 -10.39
C ALA A 5 7.22 -2.76 -10.94
N ALA A 6 7.59 -1.72 -10.20
CA ALA A 6 8.60 -0.77 -10.69
C ALA A 6 9.97 -1.45 -10.88
N SER A 7 10.32 -2.36 -9.98
CA SER A 7 11.56 -3.14 -10.03
C SER A 7 11.47 -4.40 -10.90
N ASN A 8 10.25 -4.90 -11.17
CA ASN A 8 9.99 -6.16 -11.88
C ASN A 8 8.93 -6.00 -13.00
N ASN A 9 9.10 -4.98 -13.86
CA ASN A 9 8.11 -4.61 -14.88
C ASN A 9 8.16 -5.42 -16.19
N GLY A 10 9.14 -6.32 -16.32
CA GLY A 10 9.37 -7.10 -17.51
C GLY A 10 8.36 -8.23 -17.70
N VAL A 11 8.29 -8.71 -18.94
CA VAL A 11 7.37 -9.79 -19.33
C VAL A 11 7.78 -11.12 -18.70
N ASP A 12 9.09 -11.34 -18.57
CA ASP A 12 9.64 -12.62 -18.15
C ASP A 12 9.40 -12.86 -16.65
N GLU A 13 9.51 -11.82 -15.82
CA GLU A 13 9.18 -11.85 -14.39
C GLU A 13 7.70 -12.21 -14.17
N ILE A 14 6.79 -11.58 -14.92
CA ILE A 14 5.36 -11.90 -14.84
C ILE A 14 5.06 -13.32 -15.33
N ARG A 15 5.75 -13.79 -16.37
CA ARG A 15 5.60 -15.19 -16.84
C ARG A 15 6.03 -16.17 -15.77
N GLU A 16 7.14 -15.93 -15.09
CA GLU A 16 7.59 -16.79 -14.00
C GLU A 16 6.57 -16.82 -12.85
N ILE A 17 6.00 -15.66 -12.51
CA ILE A 17 4.93 -15.57 -11.49
C ILE A 17 3.70 -16.36 -11.93
N ARG A 18 3.25 -16.19 -13.18
CA ARG A 18 2.14 -16.95 -13.74
C ARG A 18 2.41 -18.44 -13.64
N ASP A 19 3.57 -18.90 -14.08
CA ASP A 19 3.88 -20.32 -14.15
C ASP A 19 3.93 -20.93 -12.73
N LYS A 20 4.46 -20.17 -11.75
CA LYS A 20 4.40 -20.54 -10.33
C LYS A 20 2.98 -20.48 -9.75
N SER A 21 2.09 -19.68 -10.31
CA SER A 21 0.70 -19.53 -9.87
C SER A 21 -0.21 -20.66 -10.34
N THR A 22 0.16 -21.40 -11.39
CA THR A 22 -0.60 -22.57 -11.86
C THR A 22 -0.62 -23.72 -10.86
N TYR A 23 0.32 -23.75 -9.91
CA TYR A 23 0.38 -24.77 -8.87
C TYR A 23 -0.41 -24.35 -7.63
N ALA A 24 -1.29 -25.24 -7.19
CA ALA A 24 -2.01 -25.09 -5.92
C ALA A 24 -1.03 -24.89 -4.74
N PRO A 25 -1.42 -24.12 -3.73
CA PRO A 25 -0.56 -23.90 -2.56
C PRO A 25 -0.24 -25.22 -1.84
N SER A 26 1.04 -25.43 -1.53
CA SER A 26 1.53 -26.66 -0.89
C SER A 26 1.28 -26.71 0.62
N LEU A 27 1.18 -25.56 1.28
CA LEU A 27 1.10 -25.44 2.75
C LEU A 27 -0.13 -24.69 3.26
N ALA A 28 -0.79 -23.90 2.41
CA ALA A 28 -1.83 -22.96 2.81
C ALA A 28 -3.10 -23.13 1.99
N ARG A 29 -4.22 -22.60 2.50
CA ARG A 29 -5.50 -22.62 1.77
C ARG A 29 -5.49 -21.70 0.54
N TYR A 30 -4.72 -20.63 0.56
CA TYR A 30 -4.64 -19.67 -0.55
C TYR A 30 -3.19 -19.26 -0.81
N LYS A 31 -2.86 -19.02 -2.08
CA LYS A 31 -1.62 -18.39 -2.54
C LYS A 31 -1.94 -16.99 -3.02
N VAL A 32 -1.50 -15.98 -2.25
CA VAL A 32 -1.79 -14.57 -2.55
C VAL A 32 -0.55 -13.92 -3.18
N TYR A 33 -0.75 -13.29 -4.33
CA TYR A 33 0.21 -12.45 -5.03
C TYR A 33 -0.23 -11.00 -4.93
N ILE A 34 0.60 -10.14 -4.37
CA ILE A 34 0.38 -8.70 -4.31
C ILE A 34 1.36 -8.06 -5.27
N ILE A 35 0.84 -7.33 -6.26
CA ILE A 35 1.63 -6.57 -7.21
C ILE A 35 1.39 -5.10 -6.92
N ASP A 36 2.38 -4.46 -6.31
CA ASP A 36 2.34 -3.03 -6.02
C ASP A 36 2.79 -2.19 -7.22
N GLU A 37 2.26 -0.97 -7.31
CA GLU A 37 2.43 -0.05 -8.43
C GLU A 37 2.27 -0.70 -9.81
N VAL A 38 1.25 -1.53 -9.98
CA VAL A 38 1.04 -2.35 -11.18
C VAL A 38 1.00 -1.55 -12.48
N HIS A 39 0.71 -0.24 -12.42
CA HIS A 39 0.77 0.66 -13.57
C HIS A 39 2.17 0.78 -14.19
N MET A 40 3.21 0.39 -13.46
CA MET A 40 4.60 0.37 -13.94
C MET A 40 4.91 -0.85 -14.82
N LEU A 41 4.02 -1.84 -14.90
CA LEU A 41 4.20 -2.99 -15.78
C LEU A 41 4.22 -2.58 -17.25
N SER A 42 5.11 -3.22 -18.02
CA SER A 42 5.11 -3.08 -19.47
C SER A 42 3.83 -3.67 -20.10
N THR A 43 3.49 -3.23 -21.32
CA THR A 43 2.34 -3.79 -22.06
C THR A 43 2.44 -5.31 -22.23
N GLY A 44 3.65 -5.83 -22.48
CA GLY A 44 3.87 -7.27 -22.59
C GLY A 44 3.62 -8.01 -21.28
N ALA A 45 3.98 -7.39 -20.15
CA ALA A 45 3.78 -7.94 -18.81
C ALA A 45 2.29 -7.98 -18.45
N PHE A 46 1.52 -6.93 -18.76
CA PHE A 46 0.06 -6.96 -18.65
C PHE A 46 -0.56 -8.09 -19.48
N ASN A 47 -0.12 -8.27 -20.72
CA ASN A 47 -0.62 -9.34 -21.58
C ASN A 47 -0.29 -10.74 -21.03
N ALA A 48 0.88 -10.91 -20.41
CA ALA A 48 1.25 -12.16 -19.77
C ALA A 48 0.37 -12.46 -18.54
N LEU A 49 -0.03 -11.43 -17.80
CA LEU A 49 -0.92 -11.55 -16.64
C LEU A 49 -2.38 -11.83 -17.02
N LEU A 50 -2.85 -11.34 -18.18
CA LEU A 50 -4.24 -11.49 -18.64
C LEU A 50 -4.71 -12.94 -18.61
N LYS A 51 -3.89 -13.86 -19.11
CA LYS A 51 -4.25 -15.28 -19.16
C LYS A 51 -4.57 -15.84 -17.77
N THR A 52 -3.82 -15.44 -16.75
CA THR A 52 -4.04 -15.86 -15.36
C THR A 52 -5.30 -15.26 -14.76
N LEU A 53 -5.63 -14.01 -15.12
CA LEU A 53 -6.83 -13.34 -14.64
C LEU A 53 -8.10 -13.87 -15.32
N GLU A 54 -7.99 -14.37 -16.55
CA GLU A 54 -9.08 -15.01 -17.29
C GLU A 54 -9.39 -16.42 -16.79
N GLU A 55 -8.35 -17.18 -16.48
CA GLU A 55 -8.44 -18.57 -16.00
C GLU A 55 -7.80 -18.69 -14.61
N PRO A 56 -8.39 -18.06 -13.57
CA PRO A 56 -7.79 -18.04 -12.25
C PRO A 56 -7.71 -19.45 -11.69
N THR A 57 -6.50 -19.84 -11.28
CA THR A 57 -6.30 -21.13 -10.61
C THR A 57 -7.02 -21.13 -9.27
N GLN A 58 -7.67 -22.25 -8.95
CA GLN A 58 -8.35 -22.41 -7.67
C GLN A 58 -7.35 -22.14 -6.53
N ASN A 59 -7.78 -21.38 -5.51
CA ASN A 59 -6.97 -21.03 -4.36
C ASN A 59 -5.80 -20.06 -4.63
N VAL A 60 -5.77 -19.40 -5.80
CA VAL A 60 -4.81 -18.32 -6.09
C VAL A 60 -5.54 -16.99 -6.15
N VAL A 61 -4.97 -15.97 -5.50
CA VAL A 61 -5.54 -14.62 -5.45
C VAL A 61 -4.47 -13.61 -5.89
N PHE A 62 -4.83 -12.74 -6.83
CA PHE A 62 -4.02 -11.60 -7.22
C PHE A 62 -4.63 -10.32 -6.63
N ILE A 63 -3.80 -9.53 -5.97
CA ILE A 63 -4.10 -8.18 -5.49
C ILE A 63 -3.22 -7.24 -6.28
N LEU A 64 -3.84 -6.32 -7.01
CA LEU A 64 -3.14 -5.32 -7.81
C LEU A 64 -3.35 -3.96 -7.14
N ALA A 65 -2.27 -3.30 -6.77
CA ALA A 65 -2.29 -1.95 -6.20
C ALA A 65 -1.71 -0.95 -7.20
N THR A 66 -2.34 0.23 -7.31
CA THR A 66 -1.88 1.30 -8.20
C THR A 66 -2.36 2.64 -7.70
N THR A 67 -1.52 3.66 -7.84
CA THR A 67 -1.89 5.07 -7.68
C THR A 67 -2.38 5.72 -8.99
N GLU A 68 -2.13 5.09 -10.15
CA GLU A 68 -2.45 5.62 -11.48
C GLU A 68 -3.43 4.71 -12.26
N LEU A 69 -4.70 4.70 -11.85
CA LEU A 69 -5.73 3.82 -12.43
C LEU A 69 -5.87 3.99 -13.96
N HIS A 70 -5.71 5.20 -14.47
CA HIS A 70 -5.86 5.53 -15.89
C HIS A 70 -4.78 4.89 -16.79
N LYS A 71 -3.65 4.47 -16.22
CA LYS A 71 -2.59 3.73 -16.93
C LYS A 71 -2.87 2.24 -17.05
N ILE A 72 -3.88 1.73 -16.33
CA ILE A 72 -4.21 0.31 -16.36
C ILE A 72 -5.06 -0.02 -17.59
N PRO A 73 -4.69 -1.04 -18.39
CA PRO A 73 -5.48 -1.44 -19.54
C PRO A 73 -6.92 -1.84 -19.17
N ALA A 74 -7.89 -1.41 -19.99
CA ALA A 74 -9.30 -1.73 -19.80
C ALA A 74 -9.57 -3.26 -19.71
N THR A 75 -8.74 -4.07 -20.39
CA THR A 75 -8.80 -5.53 -20.38
C THR A 75 -8.49 -6.14 -19.01
N ILE A 76 -7.55 -5.56 -18.26
CA ILE A 76 -7.27 -5.94 -16.86
C ILE A 76 -8.42 -5.48 -15.98
N LEU A 77 -8.82 -4.22 -16.14
CA LEU A 77 -9.85 -3.57 -15.34
C LEU A 77 -11.22 -4.26 -15.43
N SER A 78 -11.52 -4.98 -16.52
CA SER A 78 -12.76 -5.74 -16.68
C SER A 78 -12.75 -7.12 -16.00
N ARG A 79 -11.60 -7.59 -15.52
CA ARG A 79 -11.38 -8.93 -14.94
C ARG A 79 -11.02 -8.88 -13.44
N VAL A 80 -11.02 -7.69 -12.86
CA VAL A 80 -10.70 -7.48 -11.44
C VAL A 80 -11.87 -6.83 -10.71
N GLN A 81 -12.05 -7.21 -9.45
CA GLN A 81 -12.87 -6.45 -8.53
C GLN A 81 -12.10 -5.19 -8.13
N ARG A 82 -12.72 -4.02 -8.35
CA ARG A 82 -12.09 -2.74 -8.01
C ARG A 82 -12.51 -2.29 -6.62
N PHE A 83 -11.54 -1.85 -5.86
CA PHE A 83 -11.71 -1.16 -4.58
C PHE A 83 -10.96 0.16 -4.67
N GLU A 84 -11.69 1.25 -4.54
CA GLU A 84 -11.10 2.59 -4.54
C GLU A 84 -10.94 3.06 -3.09
N PHE A 85 -9.69 3.31 -2.70
CA PHE A 85 -9.37 3.90 -1.41
C PHE A 85 -9.42 5.41 -1.53
N LYS A 86 -10.21 6.04 -0.66
CA LYS A 86 -10.27 7.50 -0.55
C LYS A 86 -9.20 7.96 0.43
N SER A 87 -8.74 9.20 0.27
CA SER A 87 -7.91 9.88 1.25
C SER A 87 -8.53 9.78 2.65
N ILE A 88 -7.69 9.51 3.65
CA ILE A 88 -8.14 9.35 5.03
C ILE A 88 -8.52 10.73 5.55
N LYS A 89 -9.64 10.85 6.28
CA LYS A 89 -10.03 12.14 6.84
C LYS A 89 -9.01 12.57 7.88
N THR A 90 -8.73 13.86 7.94
CA THR A 90 -7.78 14.43 8.93
C THR A 90 -8.12 14.01 10.36
N GLN A 91 -9.41 13.91 10.70
CA GLN A 91 -9.84 13.47 12.02
C GLN A 91 -9.46 12.01 12.31
N ASP A 92 -9.64 11.11 11.35
CA ASP A 92 -9.25 9.70 11.49
C ASP A 92 -7.71 9.56 11.60
N ILE A 93 -6.94 10.41 10.90
CA ILE A 93 -5.46 10.47 11.05
C ILE A 93 -5.08 10.91 12.47
N LYS A 94 -5.71 11.97 13.00
CA LYS A 94 -5.45 12.44 14.36
C LYS A 94 -5.73 11.36 15.39
N GLU A 95 -6.88 10.69 15.29
CA GLU A 95 -7.27 9.60 16.20
C GLU A 95 -6.25 8.47 16.16
N HIS A 96 -5.75 8.12 14.98
CA HIS A 96 -4.71 7.10 14.85
C HIS A 96 -3.38 7.53 15.47
N ILE A 97 -2.96 8.79 15.27
CA ILE A 97 -1.76 9.34 15.90
C ILE A 97 -1.88 9.31 17.43
N TYR A 98 -3.02 9.76 17.98
CA TYR A 98 -3.23 9.70 19.43
C TYR A 98 -3.16 8.29 19.98
N HIS A 99 -3.77 7.32 19.29
CA HIS A 99 -3.72 5.92 19.68
C HIS A 99 -2.29 5.35 19.72
N ILE A 100 -1.44 5.76 18.78
CA ILE A 100 -0.02 5.36 18.77
C ILE A 100 0.72 6.02 19.94
N LEU A 101 0.58 7.33 20.11
CA LEU A 101 1.23 8.08 21.19
C LEU A 101 0.83 7.56 22.58
N GLU A 102 -0.44 7.21 22.78
CA GLU A 102 -0.94 6.61 24.02
C GLU A 102 -0.27 5.25 24.28
N LYS A 103 -0.16 4.39 23.27
CA LYS A 103 0.51 3.09 23.38
C LYS A 103 2.00 3.21 23.72
N GLU A 104 2.66 4.21 23.15
CA GLU A 104 4.08 4.49 23.39
C GLU A 104 4.30 5.32 24.68
N ASN A 105 3.24 5.68 25.41
CA ASN A 105 3.28 6.53 26.60
C ASN A 105 3.94 7.91 26.36
N ILE A 106 3.73 8.48 25.17
CA ILE A 106 4.27 9.79 24.77
C ILE A 106 3.20 10.84 24.99
N SER A 107 3.51 11.89 25.76
CA SER A 107 2.57 13.02 25.92
C SER A 107 2.54 13.87 24.65
N SER A 108 1.40 14.49 24.34
CA SER A 108 1.29 15.29 23.12
C SER A 108 0.43 16.52 23.28
N GLU A 109 0.86 17.61 22.65
CA GLU A 109 0.05 18.81 22.45
C GLU A 109 -0.97 18.58 21.31
N PRO A 110 -2.27 18.87 21.52
CA PRO A 110 -3.27 18.67 20.47
C PRO A 110 -2.98 19.37 19.15
N LYS A 111 -2.35 20.55 19.24
CA LYS A 111 -1.95 21.35 18.08
C LYS A 111 -0.84 20.68 17.27
N ALA A 112 0.10 19.99 17.92
CA ALA A 112 1.17 19.27 17.24
C ALA A 112 0.60 18.12 16.39
N VAL A 113 -0.30 17.32 16.98
CA VAL A 113 -1.00 16.23 16.27
C VAL A 113 -1.84 16.78 15.11
N GLU A 114 -2.52 17.91 15.30
CA GLU A 114 -3.29 18.55 14.23
C GLU A 114 -2.41 19.01 13.05
N ILE A 115 -1.24 19.58 13.32
CA ILE A 115 -0.31 20.00 12.26
C ILE A 115 0.14 18.79 11.44
N ILE A 116 0.54 17.69 12.10
CA ILE A 116 0.97 16.46 11.42
C ILE A 116 -0.17 15.91 10.55
N ALA A 117 -1.35 15.75 11.12
CA ALA A 117 -2.49 15.18 10.41
C ALA A 117 -2.94 16.02 9.20
N ARG A 118 -2.86 17.35 9.30
CA ARG A 118 -3.13 18.25 8.17
C ARG A 118 -2.04 18.14 7.10
N ARG A 119 -0.78 18.05 7.51
CA ARG A 119 0.37 18.00 6.59
C ARG A 119 0.45 16.68 5.81
N ALA A 120 -0.12 15.62 6.37
CA ALA A 120 -0.21 14.31 5.74
C ALA A 120 -1.16 14.25 4.53
N GLU A 121 -2.02 15.25 4.32
CA GLU A 121 -2.90 15.35 3.14
C GLU A 121 -3.71 14.07 2.82
N GLY A 122 -4.08 13.32 3.86
CA GLY A 122 -4.86 12.08 3.74
C GLY A 122 -4.03 10.79 3.68
N GLY A 123 -2.70 10.88 3.64
CA GLY A 123 -1.77 9.75 3.65
C GLY A 123 -1.34 9.35 5.06
N MET A 124 -1.80 8.20 5.56
CA MET A 124 -1.38 7.73 6.90
C MET A 124 0.13 7.49 6.97
N ARG A 125 0.73 6.95 5.89
CA ARG A 125 2.18 6.71 5.83
C ARG A 125 2.96 8.02 6.02
N ASP A 126 2.52 9.09 5.38
CA ASP A 126 3.15 10.42 5.52
C ASP A 126 2.96 10.97 6.93
N ALA A 127 1.75 10.83 7.51
CA ALA A 127 1.46 11.23 8.87
C ALA A 127 2.42 10.58 9.88
N LEU A 128 2.60 9.26 9.79
CA LEU A 128 3.50 8.50 10.68
C LEU A 128 4.97 8.85 10.42
N SER A 129 5.35 9.06 9.17
CA SER A 129 6.72 9.46 8.82
C SER A 129 7.08 10.84 9.40
N ILE A 130 6.14 11.79 9.37
CA ILE A 130 6.29 13.11 9.99
C ILE A 130 6.31 12.99 11.52
N LEU A 131 5.44 12.13 12.09
CA LEU A 131 5.41 11.87 13.53
C LEU A 131 6.75 11.34 14.04
N ASP A 132 7.30 10.31 13.40
CA ASP A 132 8.58 9.71 13.77
C ASP A 132 9.71 10.75 13.68
N GLN A 133 9.73 11.56 12.62
CA GLN A 133 10.70 12.66 12.50
C GLN A 133 10.56 13.67 13.63
N ALA A 134 9.33 14.09 13.96
CA ALA A 134 9.09 15.03 15.04
C ALA A 134 9.56 14.48 16.40
N LEU A 135 9.24 13.22 16.69
CA LEU A 135 9.66 12.54 17.92
C LEU A 135 11.18 12.33 18.00
N SER A 136 11.86 12.14 16.87
CA SER A 136 13.33 12.01 16.84
C SER A 136 14.06 13.32 17.18
N LEU A 137 13.40 14.47 16.99
CA LEU A 137 13.97 15.80 17.22
C LEU A 137 13.72 16.31 18.65
N THR A 138 12.70 15.81 19.33
CA THR A 138 12.42 16.15 20.73
C THR A 138 13.24 15.26 21.67
N GLN A 139 14.06 15.87 22.53
CA GLN A 139 14.81 15.14 23.57
C GLN A 139 13.93 14.68 24.75
N ARG A 140 12.66 15.10 24.78
CA ARG A 140 11.68 14.73 25.80
C ARG A 140 10.70 13.73 25.20
N ASN A 141 10.14 12.86 26.03
CA ASN A 141 9.08 11.92 25.67
C ASN A 141 7.73 12.63 25.44
N GLU A 142 7.75 13.71 24.66
CA GLU A 142 6.67 14.66 24.46
C GLU A 142 6.70 15.19 23.02
N LEU A 143 5.53 15.18 22.37
CA LEU A 143 5.29 15.83 21.08
C LEU A 143 4.70 17.23 21.31
N THR A 144 5.46 18.28 20.99
CA THR A 144 5.06 19.67 21.22
C THR A 144 5.34 20.57 20.01
N THR A 145 4.64 21.71 19.91
CA THR A 145 4.91 22.75 18.91
C THR A 145 6.03 23.71 19.32
N ALA A 146 6.53 23.62 20.55
CA ALA A 146 7.62 24.46 21.03
C ALA A 146 8.95 24.06 20.36
N ILE A 147 9.65 25.04 19.79
CA ILE A 147 11.02 24.86 19.30
C ILE A 147 11.94 24.91 20.52
N SER A 148 12.64 23.80 20.79
CA SER A 148 13.65 23.70 21.85
C SER A 148 14.98 24.28 21.39
#